data_AF-A0A7M7SWU2-F1
#
_entry.id   AF-A0A7M7SWU2-F1
#
_cell.length_a   1.000
_cell.length_b   1.000
_cell.length_c   1.000
_cell.angle_alpha   90.00
_cell.angle_beta   90.00
_cell.angle_gamma   90.00
#
_symmetry.space_group_name_H-M   'P 1'
#
loop_
_entity.id
_entity.type
_entity.pdbx_description
1 polymer ?
#
loop_
_entity_poly.entity_id
_entity_poly.type
_entity_poly.pdbx_seq_one_letter_code
_entity_poly.pdbx_strand_id
1 'polypeptide(L)'
;MLVFLIMLLVSSTIQRTDAVCPSGWDSIGQGCYKHLDDEWITYSEAVSGCNSIGGTLYVPNSNDEHYAVISRYSPYSHWVGCTYEAMEGTFPCADGTQLDANSSWWSSNTSPASSTYNCVLYYYSSSSSSSVKPMAPIKSASYFSVAKDDGGRPLIGHCLTDHVIKTVPARTKLRCAAECIHEVGCKSINYKDGVCELNEETRASVLSSYFSQNDGCSYYELI
;
A
#
# COMPACT_ATOMS: atom_id res chain seq x y z
N MET A 1 -35.07 14.64 45.25
CA MET A 1 -34.14 13.50 45.22
C MET A 1 -33.71 13.31 43.78
N LEU A 2 -32.45 13.63 43.50
CA LEU A 2 -31.87 13.84 42.18
C LEU A 2 -31.09 12.56 41.81
N VAL A 3 -31.53 11.82 40.80
CA VAL A 3 -30.79 10.63 40.32
C VAL A 3 -29.99 11.05 39.09
N PHE A 4 -28.70 11.28 39.29
CA PHE A 4 -27.76 11.54 38.20
C PHE A 4 -27.53 10.24 37.41
N LEU A 5 -28.06 10.17 36.19
CA LEU A 5 -27.63 9.19 35.19
C LEU A 5 -26.23 9.60 34.70
N ILE A 6 -25.20 8.92 35.20
CA ILE A 6 -23.86 9.00 34.64
C ILE A 6 -23.88 8.11 33.39
N MET A 7 -24.09 8.71 32.22
CA MET A 7 -23.74 8.09 30.94
C MET A 7 -22.22 7.91 30.95
N LEU A 8 -21.76 6.71 31.35
CA LEU A 8 -20.38 6.31 31.16
C LEU A 8 -20.14 6.26 29.65
N LEU A 9 -19.55 7.33 29.11
CA LEU A 9 -18.87 7.30 27.83
C LEU A 9 -17.78 6.24 27.95
N VAL A 10 -18.09 5.01 27.53
CA VAL A 10 -17.05 4.04 27.18
C VAL A 10 -16.38 4.66 25.95
N SER A 11 -15.33 5.44 26.20
CA SER A 11 -14.39 5.79 25.16
C SER A 11 -13.72 4.48 24.80
N SER A 12 -14.30 3.78 23.82
CA SER A 12 -13.66 2.69 23.13
C SER A 12 -12.47 3.31 22.42
N THR A 13 -11.35 3.46 23.13
CA THR A 13 -10.06 3.49 22.46
C THR A 13 -10.01 2.18 21.69
N ILE A 14 -10.31 2.24 20.38
CA ILE A 14 -10.06 1.14 19.46
C ILE A 14 -8.56 0.90 19.59
N GLN A 15 -8.20 -0.09 20.38
CA GLN A 15 -6.82 -0.49 20.55
C GLN A 15 -6.44 -1.06 19.20
N ARG A 16 -5.66 -0.29 18.43
CA ARG A 16 -5.14 -0.64 17.11
C ARG A 16 -4.42 -1.98 17.27
N THR A 17 -5.10 -3.08 16.97
CA THR A 17 -4.49 -4.40 17.05
C THR A 17 -3.49 -4.49 15.93
N ASP A 18 -2.21 -4.61 16.27
CA ASP A 18 -1.16 -4.97 15.31
C ASP A 18 -1.62 -6.20 14.51
N ALA A 19 -1.31 -6.23 13.20
CA ALA A 19 -1.69 -7.35 12.36
C ALA A 19 -1.14 -8.67 12.91
N VAL A 20 -1.94 -9.74 12.87
CA VAL A 20 -1.49 -11.10 13.22
C VAL A 20 -0.66 -11.64 12.06
N CYS A 21 0.66 -11.46 12.16
CA CYS A 21 1.56 -11.85 11.09
C CYS A 21 1.94 -13.34 11.12
N PRO A 22 2.20 -13.95 9.94
CA PRO A 22 2.69 -15.31 9.89
C PRO A 22 4.03 -15.44 10.62
N SER A 23 4.38 -16.65 11.06
CA SER A 23 5.63 -16.88 11.79
C SER A 23 6.85 -16.41 10.98
N GLY A 24 7.71 -15.61 11.62
CA GLY A 24 8.92 -15.06 10.99
C GLY A 24 8.68 -13.87 10.05
N TRP A 25 7.53 -13.19 10.17
CA TRP A 25 7.24 -11.88 9.60
C TRP A 25 7.14 -10.84 10.73
N ASP A 26 7.66 -9.65 10.50
CA ASP A 26 7.52 -8.51 11.42
C ASP A 26 6.15 -7.84 11.22
N SER A 27 5.47 -7.55 12.32
CA SER A 27 4.27 -6.70 12.32
C SER A 27 4.69 -5.24 12.40
N ILE A 28 4.37 -4.46 11.36
CA ILE A 28 4.64 -3.02 11.29
C ILE A 28 3.32 -2.33 10.93
N GLY A 29 2.72 -1.64 11.90
CA GLY A 29 1.41 -1.04 11.72
C GLY A 29 0.31 -2.10 11.58
N GLN A 30 -0.39 -2.12 10.45
CA GLN A 30 -1.41 -3.13 10.13
C GLN A 30 -0.92 -4.11 9.06
N GLY A 31 0.40 -4.19 8.85
CA GLY A 31 0.96 -5.04 7.82
C GLY A 31 2.06 -5.97 8.29
N CYS A 32 2.30 -6.99 7.47
CA CYS A 32 3.26 -8.06 7.73
C CYS A 32 4.38 -8.01 6.72
N TYR A 33 5.59 -7.80 7.22
CA TYR A 33 6.76 -7.50 6.43
C TYR A 33 7.91 -8.44 6.71
N LYS A 34 8.81 -8.59 5.75
CA LYS A 34 10.03 -9.36 5.95
C LYS A 34 11.17 -8.79 5.12
N HIS A 35 12.25 -8.44 5.81
CA HIS A 35 13.53 -8.20 5.14
C HIS A 35 14.21 -9.53 4.82
N LEU A 36 14.65 -9.70 3.57
CA LEU A 36 15.18 -10.98 3.11
C LEU A 36 16.70 -10.99 2.98
N ASP A 37 17.30 -9.95 2.42
CA ASP A 37 18.74 -9.86 2.22
C ASP A 37 19.19 -8.42 2.00
N ASP A 38 20.41 -8.10 2.43
CA ASP A 38 21.10 -6.83 2.18
C ASP A 38 21.92 -6.85 0.87
N GLU A 39 22.07 -8.02 0.23
CA GLU A 39 22.77 -8.14 -1.04
C GLU A 39 22.12 -7.29 -2.15
N TRP A 40 22.96 -6.68 -2.98
CA TRP A 40 22.50 -6.00 -4.19
C TRP A 40 22.14 -7.03 -5.25
N ILE A 41 20.84 -7.19 -5.44
CA ILE A 41 20.26 -8.11 -6.42
C ILE A 41 19.54 -7.34 -7.53
N THR A 42 19.18 -8.03 -8.59
CA THR A 42 18.33 -7.48 -9.64
C THR A 42 16.87 -7.41 -9.18
N TYR A 43 16.07 -6.60 -9.87
CA TYR A 43 14.62 -6.55 -9.64
C TYR A 43 13.94 -7.92 -9.76
N SER A 44 14.32 -8.72 -10.77
CA SER A 44 13.71 -10.04 -10.99
C SER A 44 14.10 -11.05 -9.91
N GLU A 45 15.33 -10.98 -9.38
CA GLU A 45 15.76 -11.75 -8.22
C GLU A 45 14.93 -11.36 -6.98
N ALA A 46 14.68 -10.06 -6.76
CA ALA A 46 13.88 -9.57 -5.63
C ALA A 46 12.42 -10.06 -5.69
N VAL A 47 11.79 -9.97 -6.87
CA VAL A 47 10.44 -10.49 -7.10
C VAL A 47 10.39 -11.99 -6.84
N SER A 48 11.37 -12.74 -7.35
CA SER A 48 11.44 -14.20 -7.15
C SER A 48 11.64 -14.58 -5.69
N GLY A 49 12.50 -13.86 -4.97
CA GLY A 49 12.73 -14.06 -3.54
C GLY A 49 11.47 -13.85 -2.71
N CYS A 50 10.76 -12.74 -2.92
CA CYS A 50 9.47 -12.48 -2.26
C CYS A 50 8.43 -13.56 -2.56
N ASN A 51 8.30 -13.98 -3.82
CA ASN A 51 7.34 -15.03 -4.20
C ASN A 51 7.67 -16.38 -3.55
N SER A 52 8.96 -16.71 -3.38
CA SER A 52 9.40 -17.99 -2.80
C SER A 52 8.99 -18.21 -1.34
N ILE A 53 8.68 -17.12 -0.61
CA ILE A 53 8.26 -17.15 0.79
C ILE A 53 6.77 -16.87 0.99
N GLY A 54 5.97 -16.90 -0.10
CA GLY A 54 4.55 -16.59 -0.05
C GLY A 54 4.25 -15.09 0.11
N GLY A 55 5.15 -14.23 -0.36
CA GLY A 55 5.01 -12.78 -0.29
C GLY A 55 4.92 -12.09 -1.64
N THR A 56 5.02 -10.77 -1.61
CA THR A 56 5.19 -9.90 -2.78
C THR A 56 6.22 -8.83 -2.49
N LEU A 57 6.80 -8.23 -3.52
CA LEU A 57 7.76 -7.16 -3.35
C LEU A 57 7.04 -5.92 -2.79
N TYR A 58 7.62 -5.29 -1.78
CA TYR A 58 7.01 -4.18 -1.07
C TYR A 58 6.72 -2.99 -2.00
N VAL A 59 5.48 -2.51 -1.95
CA VAL A 59 5.02 -1.28 -2.61
C VAL A 59 4.67 -0.29 -1.51
N PRO A 60 5.29 0.89 -1.48
CA PRO A 60 4.96 1.88 -0.49
C PRO A 60 3.68 2.59 -0.93
N ASN A 61 2.65 2.58 -0.08
CA ASN A 61 1.33 3.09 -0.40
C ASN A 61 0.96 4.34 0.40
N SER A 62 1.67 4.65 1.48
CA SER A 62 1.52 5.91 2.22
C SER A 62 2.84 6.35 2.85
N ASN A 63 2.97 7.64 3.14
CA ASN A 63 4.14 8.16 3.84
C ASN A 63 4.31 7.48 5.22
N ASP A 64 3.22 7.34 5.98
CA ASP A 64 3.27 6.78 7.34
C ASP A 64 3.70 5.31 7.35
N GLU A 65 3.12 4.49 6.45
CA GLU A 65 3.56 3.11 6.24
C GLU A 65 5.03 3.07 5.86
N HIS A 66 5.42 3.87 4.88
CA HIS A 66 6.78 3.84 4.36
C HIS A 66 7.80 4.26 5.41
N TYR A 67 7.54 5.33 6.16
CA TYR A 67 8.39 5.74 7.27
C TYR A 67 8.48 4.66 8.34
N ALA A 68 7.38 4.00 8.70
CA ALA A 68 7.41 2.91 9.66
C ALA A 68 8.25 1.72 9.17
N VAL A 69 8.06 1.28 7.93
CA VAL A 69 8.80 0.16 7.31
C VAL A 69 10.28 0.48 7.19
N ILE A 70 10.66 1.63 6.64
CA ILE A 70 12.08 1.98 6.48
C ILE A 70 12.73 2.25 7.84
N SER A 71 12.03 2.77 8.84
CA SER A 71 12.63 2.95 10.19
C SER A 71 13.04 1.61 10.83
N ARG A 72 12.37 0.51 10.43
CA ARG A 72 12.64 -0.84 10.92
C ARG A 72 13.80 -1.52 10.20
N TYR A 73 13.96 -1.27 8.89
CA TYR A 73 14.88 -2.03 8.04
C TYR A 73 16.02 -1.22 7.39
N SER A 74 16.01 0.12 7.48
CA SER A 74 16.97 0.99 6.79
C SER A 74 18.23 1.21 7.64
N PRO A 75 19.43 1.34 7.04
CA PRO A 75 19.75 2.32 5.98
C PRO A 75 20.09 1.74 4.59
N TYR A 76 19.13 1.12 3.87
CA TYR A 76 19.42 0.49 2.55
C TYR A 76 18.49 0.94 1.42
N SER A 77 19.08 1.05 0.22
CA SER A 77 18.31 1.22 -1.02
C SER A 77 17.64 -0.11 -1.35
N HIS A 78 16.37 -0.06 -1.76
CA HIS A 78 15.58 -1.26 -2.00
C HIS A 78 14.73 -1.17 -3.27
N TRP A 79 14.44 -2.33 -3.84
CA TRP A 79 13.49 -2.44 -4.94
C TRP A 79 12.06 -2.20 -4.46
N VAL A 80 11.30 -1.44 -5.24
CA VAL A 80 9.87 -1.20 -5.03
C VAL A 80 9.10 -2.10 -5.98
N GLY A 81 8.01 -2.73 -5.52
CA GLY A 81 7.16 -3.66 -6.27
C GLY A 81 6.37 -3.06 -7.43
N CYS A 82 6.90 -2.08 -8.16
CA CYS A 82 6.27 -1.46 -9.32
C CYS A 82 7.23 -1.47 -10.51
N THR A 83 6.66 -1.50 -11.72
CA THR A 83 7.37 -1.31 -12.98
C THR A 83 6.99 0.02 -13.61
N TYR A 84 7.70 0.40 -14.67
CA TYR A 84 7.36 1.56 -15.50
C TYR A 84 5.92 1.53 -16.01
N GLU A 85 5.40 0.38 -16.47
CA GLU A 85 4.03 0.37 -16.99
C GLU A 85 2.99 0.64 -15.88
N ALA A 86 3.34 0.36 -14.62
CA ALA A 86 2.56 0.77 -13.47
C ALA A 86 2.70 2.26 -13.15
N MET A 87 3.87 2.87 -13.39
CA MET A 87 4.05 4.32 -13.26
C MET A 87 3.20 5.11 -14.26
N GLU A 88 3.01 4.58 -15.47
CA GLU A 88 2.13 5.19 -16.47
C GLU A 88 0.64 4.97 -16.20
N GLY A 89 0.30 4.25 -15.13
CA GLY A 89 -1.09 3.91 -14.80
C GLY A 89 -1.70 2.86 -15.75
N THR A 90 -0.89 2.20 -16.57
CA THR A 90 -1.37 1.18 -17.53
C THR A 90 -1.60 -0.17 -16.85
N PHE A 91 -0.81 -0.48 -15.83
CA PHE A 91 -0.90 -1.72 -15.04
C PHE A 91 -0.83 -1.41 -13.54
N PRO A 92 -1.33 -2.29 -12.66
CA PRO A 92 -1.11 -2.14 -11.22
C PRO A 92 0.31 -2.57 -10.82
N CYS A 93 0.76 -2.13 -9.65
CA CYS A 93 1.92 -2.65 -8.95
C CYS A 93 1.69 -4.09 -8.44
N ALA A 94 2.73 -4.70 -7.87
CA ALA A 94 2.75 -6.09 -7.43
C ALA A 94 1.78 -6.43 -6.28
N ASP A 95 1.23 -5.41 -5.60
CA ASP A 95 0.19 -5.52 -4.58
C ASP A 95 -1.22 -5.17 -5.11
N GLY A 96 -1.33 -4.78 -6.38
CA GLY A 96 -2.59 -4.41 -7.03
C GLY A 96 -2.91 -2.91 -6.98
N THR A 97 -2.11 -2.08 -6.29
CA THR A 97 -2.33 -0.63 -6.22
C THR A 97 -1.67 0.10 -7.38
N GLN A 98 -1.95 1.40 -7.50
CA GLN A 98 -1.19 2.30 -8.36
C GLN A 98 -0.10 2.98 -7.55
N LEU A 99 1.06 3.22 -8.17
CA LEU A 99 2.14 3.92 -7.50
C LEU A 99 1.75 5.37 -7.25
N ASP A 100 1.92 5.87 -6.03
CA ASP A 100 1.61 7.26 -5.69
C ASP A 100 2.65 8.21 -6.28
N ALA A 101 2.54 8.52 -7.57
CA ALA A 101 3.42 9.41 -8.34
C ALA A 101 3.54 10.83 -7.74
N ASN A 102 2.56 11.26 -6.91
CA ASN A 102 2.46 12.61 -6.39
C ASN A 102 3.02 12.77 -4.97
N SER A 103 3.44 11.68 -4.34
CA SER A 103 4.02 11.75 -3.00
C SER A 103 5.41 12.40 -2.99
N SER A 104 5.73 12.99 -1.84
CA SER A 104 6.97 13.73 -1.60
C SER A 104 8.25 12.88 -1.64
N TRP A 105 8.14 11.56 -1.71
CA TRP A 105 9.30 10.66 -1.80
C TRP A 105 9.88 10.59 -3.22
N TRP A 106 9.24 11.18 -4.23
CA TRP A 106 9.69 11.05 -5.60
C TRP A 106 10.82 12.03 -5.87
N SER A 107 11.88 11.54 -6.52
CA SER A 107 12.95 12.44 -6.93
C SER A 107 12.49 13.28 -8.13
N SER A 108 12.60 14.61 -7.97
CA SER A 108 12.28 15.59 -9.01
C SER A 108 13.28 15.61 -10.16
N ASN A 109 14.40 14.89 -10.07
CA ASN A 109 15.49 14.92 -11.04
C ASN A 109 15.91 13.50 -11.46
N THR A 110 14.98 12.75 -12.03
CA THR A 110 15.21 11.35 -12.44
C THR A 110 15.25 11.20 -13.94
N SER A 111 15.99 10.19 -14.42
CA SER A 111 15.88 9.73 -15.79
C SER A 111 14.42 9.36 -16.06
N PRO A 112 13.85 9.74 -17.23
CA PRO A 112 12.48 9.36 -17.54
C PRO A 112 12.35 7.84 -17.55
N ALA A 113 11.25 7.36 -17.02
CA ALA A 113 10.91 5.95 -17.10
C ALA A 113 10.85 5.53 -18.58
N SER A 114 11.37 4.34 -18.88
CA SER A 114 11.50 3.83 -20.25
C SER A 114 11.64 2.31 -20.23
N SER A 115 11.65 1.67 -21.38
CA SER A 115 11.93 0.23 -21.50
C SER A 115 13.28 -0.18 -20.89
N THR A 116 14.26 0.73 -20.87
CA THR A 116 15.58 0.50 -20.25
C THR A 116 15.55 0.71 -18.72
N TYR A 117 14.74 1.65 -18.25
CA TYR A 117 14.57 2.00 -16.84
C TYR A 117 13.16 1.63 -16.39
N ASN A 118 12.86 0.33 -16.47
CA ASN A 118 11.51 -0.19 -16.31
C ASN A 118 11.19 -0.69 -14.88
N CYS A 119 12.13 -0.59 -13.95
CA CYS A 119 11.96 -0.97 -12.54
C CYS A 119 11.96 0.28 -11.65
N VAL A 120 11.44 0.16 -10.43
CA VAL A 120 11.41 1.26 -9.46
C VAL A 120 12.29 0.94 -8.26
N LEU A 121 13.14 1.89 -7.88
CA LEU A 121 14.05 1.78 -6.74
C LEU A 121 13.83 2.93 -5.76
N TYR A 122 13.77 2.61 -4.47
CA TYR A 122 13.96 3.59 -3.42
C TYR A 122 15.45 3.72 -3.11
N TYR A 123 16.00 4.91 -3.36
CA TYR A 123 17.38 5.26 -3.11
C TYR A 123 17.53 5.89 -1.73
N TYR A 124 18.21 5.19 -0.84
CA TYR A 124 18.59 5.72 0.46
C TYR A 124 19.81 6.63 0.33
N SER A 125 19.76 7.80 0.96
CA SER A 125 20.89 8.73 1.07
C SER A 125 21.00 9.27 2.49
N SER A 126 22.20 9.21 3.05
CA SER A 126 22.52 9.81 4.35
C SER A 126 22.85 11.30 4.25
N SER A 127 23.09 11.82 3.04
CA SER A 127 23.55 13.19 2.78
C SER A 127 22.56 14.05 1.99
N SER A 128 21.50 13.44 1.46
CA SER A 128 20.41 14.10 0.73
C SER A 128 19.07 13.46 1.08
N SER A 129 17.97 14.04 0.59
CA SER A 129 16.66 13.39 0.70
C SER A 129 16.69 12.04 -0.02
N SER A 130 16.29 10.98 0.70
CA SER A 130 16.04 9.67 0.10
C SER A 130 14.85 9.75 -0.84
N SER A 131 14.84 8.95 -1.91
CA SER A 131 13.84 9.13 -2.95
C SER A 131 13.57 7.89 -3.83
N VAL A 132 12.37 7.81 -4.37
CA VAL A 132 11.93 6.83 -5.36
C VAL A 132 12.33 7.32 -6.77
N LYS A 133 12.87 6.42 -7.59
CA LYS A 133 13.26 6.70 -8.99
C LYS A 133 13.18 5.49 -9.91
N PRO A 134 12.97 5.69 -11.23
CA PRO A 134 13.19 4.66 -12.24
C PRO A 134 14.63 4.13 -12.23
N MET A 135 14.79 2.83 -12.47
CA MET A 135 16.08 2.14 -12.43
C MET A 135 16.12 0.99 -13.44
N ALA A 136 17.29 0.75 -14.02
CA ALA A 136 17.54 -0.40 -14.88
C ALA A 136 17.59 -1.70 -14.06
N PRO A 137 17.21 -2.87 -14.62
CA PRO A 137 17.13 -4.15 -13.90
C PRO A 137 18.50 -4.80 -13.64
N ILE A 138 19.45 -4.03 -13.09
CA ILE A 138 20.80 -4.47 -12.73
C ILE A 138 20.89 -4.72 -11.21
N LYS A 139 21.99 -5.33 -10.73
CA LYS A 139 22.21 -5.54 -9.29
C LYS A 139 22.43 -4.20 -8.58
N SER A 140 21.47 -3.74 -7.78
CA SER A 140 21.50 -2.36 -7.27
C SER A 140 20.86 -2.09 -5.90
N ALA A 141 20.07 -3.03 -5.36
CA ALA A 141 19.30 -2.78 -4.16
C ALA A 141 19.00 -4.08 -3.41
N SER A 142 18.75 -3.93 -2.11
CA SER A 142 18.11 -4.95 -1.27
C SER A 142 16.60 -5.01 -1.54
N TYR A 143 15.87 -5.80 -0.74
CA TYR A 143 14.44 -5.97 -0.94
C TYR A 143 13.71 -6.42 0.33
N PHE A 144 12.48 -5.94 0.46
CA PHE A 144 11.56 -6.34 1.52
C PHE A 144 10.31 -6.94 0.90
N SER A 145 9.75 -7.91 1.59
CA SER A 145 8.51 -8.55 1.21
C SER A 145 7.34 -8.11 2.07
N VAL A 146 6.15 -8.13 1.48
CA VAL A 146 4.85 -8.06 2.15
C VAL A 146 4.20 -9.44 2.08
N ALA A 147 3.65 -9.92 3.20
CA ALA A 147 3.01 -11.23 3.25
C ALA A 147 1.74 -11.28 2.40
N LYS A 148 1.44 -12.45 1.83
CA LYS A 148 0.16 -12.75 1.20
C LYS A 148 -0.61 -13.80 1.99
N ASP A 149 -1.93 -13.83 1.82
CA ASP A 149 -2.77 -14.94 2.25
C ASP A 149 -2.62 -16.16 1.33
N ASP A 150 -3.26 -17.27 1.69
CA ASP A 150 -3.27 -18.52 0.92
C ASP A 150 -3.87 -18.35 -0.49
N GLY A 151 -4.65 -17.30 -0.71
CA GLY A 151 -5.21 -16.91 -2.01
C GLY A 151 -4.27 -16.01 -2.83
N GLY A 152 -3.08 -15.70 -2.33
CA GLY A 152 -2.11 -14.83 -2.97
C GLY A 152 -2.40 -13.33 -2.85
N ARG A 153 -3.36 -12.93 -2.01
CA ARG A 153 -3.73 -11.53 -1.79
C ARG A 153 -2.84 -10.93 -0.70
N PRO A 154 -2.31 -9.71 -0.84
CA PRO A 154 -1.54 -9.05 0.22
C PRO A 154 -2.32 -9.05 1.55
N LEU A 155 -1.64 -9.37 2.66
CA LEU A 155 -2.20 -9.30 4.03
C LEU A 155 -2.28 -7.86 4.56
N ILE A 156 -1.99 -6.88 3.71
CA ILE A 156 -2.11 -5.45 4.04
C ILE A 156 -3.27 -4.92 3.21
N GLY A 157 -4.32 -4.53 3.92
CA GLY A 157 -5.39 -3.76 3.32
C GLY A 157 -5.10 -2.27 3.40
N HIS A 158 -5.59 -1.53 2.40
CA HIS A 158 -5.59 -0.07 2.42
C HIS A 158 -6.97 0.44 2.06
N CYS A 159 -7.35 1.56 2.67
CA CYS A 159 -8.56 2.29 2.30
C CYS A 159 -8.23 3.72 1.91
N LEU A 160 -9.05 4.26 1.01
CA LEU A 160 -9.19 5.69 0.86
C LEU A 160 -10.11 6.22 1.97
N THR A 161 -9.63 7.13 2.81
CA THR A 161 -10.35 7.71 3.95
C THR A 161 -10.77 9.14 3.65
N ASP A 162 -11.79 9.64 4.37
CA ASP A 162 -12.32 11.01 4.27
C ASP A 162 -12.85 11.44 2.89
N HIS A 163 -13.01 10.50 1.97
CA HIS A 163 -13.60 10.70 0.63
C HIS A 163 -14.81 9.79 0.37
N VAL A 164 -15.34 9.15 1.42
CA VAL A 164 -16.49 8.25 1.34
C VAL A 164 -17.77 9.06 1.21
N ILE A 165 -18.44 8.94 0.06
CA ILE A 165 -19.74 9.59 -0.19
C ILE A 165 -20.93 8.74 0.24
N LYS A 166 -20.76 7.41 0.23
CA LYS A 166 -21.84 6.49 0.57
C LYS A 166 -21.30 5.18 1.08
N THR A 167 -21.95 4.62 2.10
CA THR A 167 -21.67 3.27 2.58
C THR A 167 -22.89 2.39 2.35
N VAL A 168 -22.69 1.24 1.70
CA VAL A 168 -23.75 0.28 1.37
C VAL A 168 -23.33 -1.14 1.69
N PRO A 169 -24.26 -2.04 2.05
CA PRO A 169 -23.96 -3.46 2.15
C PRO A 169 -23.73 -4.03 0.74
N ALA A 170 -22.64 -4.76 0.54
CA ALA A 170 -22.36 -5.47 -0.71
C ALA A 170 -21.74 -6.83 -0.40
N ARG A 171 -22.37 -7.91 -0.84
CA ARG A 171 -21.87 -9.28 -0.56
C ARG A 171 -20.56 -9.63 -1.26
N THR A 172 -20.21 -8.89 -2.31
CA THR A 172 -19.02 -9.14 -3.11
C THR A 172 -18.42 -7.82 -3.58
N LYS A 173 -17.12 -7.84 -3.90
CA LYS A 173 -16.41 -6.73 -4.54
C LYS A 173 -17.07 -6.33 -5.86
N LEU A 174 -17.52 -7.29 -6.65
CA LEU A 174 -18.24 -7.03 -7.91
C LEU A 174 -19.54 -6.27 -7.67
N ARG A 175 -20.30 -6.63 -6.62
CA ARG A 175 -21.51 -5.88 -6.26
C ARG A 175 -21.16 -4.48 -5.78
N CYS A 176 -20.10 -4.34 -4.97
CA CYS A 176 -19.63 -3.05 -4.51
C CYS A 176 -19.26 -2.11 -5.68
N ALA A 177 -18.53 -2.64 -6.67
CA ALA A 177 -18.22 -1.95 -7.92
C ALA A 177 -19.48 -1.53 -8.68
N ALA A 178 -20.47 -2.43 -8.79
CA ALA A 178 -21.75 -2.11 -9.44
C ALA A 178 -22.53 -0.99 -8.73
N GLU A 179 -22.51 -0.94 -7.38
CA GLU A 179 -23.12 0.16 -6.63
C GLU A 179 -22.43 1.50 -6.96
N CYS A 180 -21.11 1.52 -7.06
CA CYS A 180 -20.36 2.72 -7.45
C CYS A 180 -20.70 3.21 -8.87
N ILE A 181 -20.78 2.29 -9.85
CA ILE A 181 -21.14 2.63 -11.24
C ILE A 181 -22.51 3.33 -11.34
N HIS A 182 -23.42 3.01 -10.41
CA HIS A 182 -24.75 3.61 -10.35
C HIS A 182 -24.83 4.84 -9.43
N GLU A 183 -23.76 5.21 -8.74
CA GLU A 183 -23.71 6.36 -7.84
C GLU A 183 -23.02 7.54 -8.53
N VAL A 184 -23.71 8.67 -8.59
CA VAL A 184 -23.18 9.86 -9.26
C VAL A 184 -21.98 10.39 -8.50
N GLY A 185 -20.85 10.55 -9.21
CA GLY A 185 -19.61 11.07 -8.64
C GLY A 185 -18.72 10.01 -7.99
N CYS A 186 -19.15 8.75 -7.91
CA CYS A 186 -18.30 7.68 -7.41
C CYS A 186 -17.19 7.33 -8.43
N LYS A 187 -15.93 7.28 -7.95
CA LYS A 187 -14.74 6.98 -8.75
C LYS A 187 -13.98 5.74 -8.27
N SER A 188 -14.11 5.39 -7.00
CA SER A 188 -13.42 4.23 -6.41
C SER A 188 -14.21 3.66 -5.24
N ILE A 189 -13.80 2.49 -4.75
CA ILE A 189 -14.46 1.79 -3.64
C ILE A 189 -13.44 1.31 -2.60
N ASN A 190 -13.86 1.30 -1.32
CA ASN A 190 -13.28 0.41 -0.32
C ASN A 190 -14.25 -0.75 -0.06
N TYR A 191 -13.74 -1.98 -0.08
CA TYR A 191 -14.49 -3.16 0.30
C TYR A 191 -13.94 -3.78 1.58
N LYS A 192 -14.80 -3.94 2.60
CA LYS A 192 -14.48 -4.45 3.93
C LYS A 192 -15.54 -5.46 4.37
N ASP A 193 -15.27 -6.75 4.24
CA ASP A 193 -16.11 -7.83 4.79
C ASP A 193 -17.64 -7.65 4.63
N GLY A 194 -18.09 -7.38 3.41
CA GLY A 194 -19.51 -7.22 3.11
C GLY A 194 -20.03 -5.77 3.18
N VAL A 195 -19.17 -4.84 3.55
CA VAL A 195 -19.40 -3.39 3.53
C VAL A 195 -18.66 -2.77 2.35
N CYS A 196 -19.37 -1.90 1.63
CA CYS A 196 -18.86 -1.17 0.49
C CYS A 196 -18.92 0.34 0.79
N GLU A 197 -17.77 0.99 0.79
CA GLU A 197 -17.67 2.44 0.86
C GLU A 197 -17.37 2.96 -0.55
N LEU A 198 -18.24 3.82 -1.07
CA LEU A 198 -18.14 4.49 -2.35
C LEU A 198 -17.39 5.80 -2.15
N ASN A 199 -16.35 6.05 -2.95
CA ASN A 199 -15.52 7.23 -2.84
C ASN A 199 -15.65 8.15 -4.05
N GLU A 200 -15.60 9.46 -3.82
CA GLU A 200 -15.63 10.49 -4.87
C GLU A 200 -14.25 10.81 -5.48
N GLU A 201 -13.20 10.18 -4.97
CA GLU A 201 -11.83 10.38 -5.41
C GLU A 201 -11.12 9.07 -5.78
N THR A 202 -9.96 9.22 -6.43
CA THR A 202 -9.04 8.12 -6.80
C THR A 202 -7.77 8.21 -5.95
N ARG A 203 -6.95 7.16 -5.92
CA ARG A 203 -5.69 7.19 -5.16
C ARG A 203 -4.76 8.28 -5.67
N ALA A 204 -4.77 8.50 -6.99
CA ALA A 204 -3.92 9.48 -7.66
C ALA A 204 -4.34 10.94 -7.40
N SER A 205 -5.61 11.19 -7.06
CA SER A 205 -6.16 12.55 -6.89
C SER A 205 -6.10 13.08 -5.46
N VAL A 206 -5.64 12.29 -4.49
CA VAL A 206 -5.61 12.65 -3.07
C VAL A 206 -4.20 12.69 -2.50
N LEU A 207 -4.04 13.34 -1.34
CA LEU A 207 -2.81 13.24 -0.56
C LEU A 207 -2.62 11.83 -0.02
N SER A 208 -1.37 11.40 0.09
CA SER A 208 -0.99 10.08 0.62
C SER A 208 -1.49 9.80 2.03
N SER A 209 -1.76 10.85 2.83
CA SER A 209 -2.35 10.73 4.18
C SER A 209 -3.77 10.17 4.19
N TYR A 210 -4.50 10.27 3.06
CA TYR A 210 -5.85 9.74 2.94
C TYR A 210 -5.88 8.30 2.43
N PHE A 211 -4.73 7.71 2.09
CA PHE A 211 -4.64 6.30 1.76
C PHE A 211 -3.87 5.57 2.85
N SER A 212 -4.58 4.90 3.74
CA SER A 212 -4.00 4.37 4.96
C SER A 212 -4.20 2.87 5.09
N GLN A 213 -3.24 2.22 5.74
CA GLN A 213 -3.38 0.81 6.08
C GLN A 213 -4.58 0.59 6.99
N ASN A 214 -5.42 -0.37 6.62
CA ASN A 214 -6.58 -0.78 7.37
C ASN A 214 -6.83 -2.27 7.11
N ASP A 215 -6.77 -3.06 8.17
CA ASP A 215 -6.90 -4.51 8.07
C ASP A 215 -8.24 -4.91 7.42
N GLY A 216 -8.20 -5.93 6.56
CA GLY A 216 -9.36 -6.41 5.80
C GLY A 216 -9.90 -5.46 4.71
N CYS A 217 -9.30 -4.29 4.51
CA CYS A 217 -9.75 -3.32 3.51
C CYS A 217 -9.16 -3.59 2.13
N SER A 218 -9.99 -3.62 1.09
CA SER A 218 -9.52 -3.67 -0.29
C SER A 218 -10.00 -2.46 -1.08
N TYR A 219 -9.06 -1.64 -1.54
CA TYR A 219 -9.32 -0.49 -2.41
C TYR A 219 -9.34 -0.88 -3.88
N TYR A 220 -10.26 -0.30 -4.67
CA TYR A 220 -10.31 -0.47 -6.12
C TYR A 220 -10.77 0.82 -6.82
N GLU A 221 -10.11 1.16 -7.91
CA GLU A 221 -10.55 2.22 -8.84
C GLU A 221 -11.47 1.64 -9.92
N LEU A 222 -12.43 2.45 -10.36
CA LEU A 222 -13.33 2.12 -11.47
C LEU A 222 -12.96 3.03 -12.64
N ILE A 223 -12.40 2.42 -13.69
CA ILE A 223 -12.01 3.06 -14.95
C ILE A 223 -13.23 3.16 -15.86
#